data_AF-A0A6L9QF69-F1
#
_entry.id   AF-A0A6L9QF69-F1
#
_cell.length_a   1.000
_cell.length_b   1.000
_cell.length_c   1.000
_cell.angle_alpha   90.00
_cell.angle_beta   90.00
_cell.angle_gamma   90.00
#
_symmetry.space_group_name_H-M   'P 1'
#
loop_
_entity.id
_entity.type
_entity.pdbx_description
1 polymer ?
#
loop_
_entity_poly.entity_id
_entity_poly.type
_entity_poly.pdbx_seq_one_letter_code
_entity_poly.pdbx_strand_id
1 'polypeptide(L)'
;MAGSPDELVGGRYRLVELVGQGGMGRVWRGHDDVLDRPVAVKQILLHGGLTDGQRDELTRRLLREARAAARLNHPGIVTVHDVVEHDGAPAIVMEFLAGPSLASLIEQEGRLPSARVAEIGTAMLDALREAHAAGIVHRDLKPDNVLLAGRRTVITDFGIATVANATALTVSGTVLGTPVYMAPEQLEGQPAGEACDLWALGVTLYKAVEGVAPFDGPTLTALYGAVLTKEPRPTEHAGPLAEILAGLLVKDPALRATAEQTADALAALSRPTPSREPRINVTAPYPDDTIEGVPDKPTRLWQPDTDHVGQILEGHTDTVRDLAFSPGGSTLATVGLDKTVRIWDVATGRTTRTFEGHGKVEAVAFSPDGKVLATGHHDGKARLWDLTTGLLVHTFKRLKYKARSVAFSPDGAALATAHYGATRIWNLASRRSVTLKGDYGAGTLAYTADGALLAADTWVWDVKTGRRIHMFDNHESTVLAVAFSPDGSTLAGGNKERTVRLWNLRTGSITVLEGHSDAVNTIAYSPDGTVLATGSSDGTVRLWDVATASTIRTITAHTSPVHAIAYNPDGTLLASTGEDRAIHLSPMP
;
A
#
# COMPACT_ATOMS: atom_id res chain seq x y z
N MET A 1 -28.05 -13.63 29.53
CA MET A 1 -28.68 -14.74 28.76
C MET A 1 -27.95 -14.85 27.44
N ALA A 2 -28.11 -15.92 26.65
CA ALA A 2 -27.47 -15.96 25.34
C ALA A 2 -28.21 -15.01 24.40
N GLY A 3 -27.52 -14.02 23.83
CA GLY A 3 -28.17 -13.11 22.90
C GLY A 3 -28.76 -13.83 21.69
N SER A 4 -29.88 -13.34 21.16
CA SER A 4 -30.60 -13.95 20.04
C SER A 4 -30.40 -13.17 18.75
N PRO A 5 -30.46 -13.82 17.57
CA PRO A 5 -30.67 -13.11 16.31
C PRO A 5 -31.86 -12.14 16.44
N ASP A 6 -31.74 -10.96 15.84
CA ASP A 6 -32.65 -9.81 15.92
C ASP A 6 -32.68 -9.03 17.26
N GLU A 7 -31.84 -9.37 18.22
CA GLU A 7 -31.68 -8.57 19.44
C GLU A 7 -31.00 -7.21 19.17
N LEU A 8 -31.44 -6.17 19.86
CA LEU A 8 -30.87 -4.82 19.76
C LEU A 8 -29.85 -4.56 20.87
N VAL A 9 -28.61 -4.30 20.46
CA VAL A 9 -27.51 -3.86 21.32
C VAL A 9 -27.43 -2.33 21.31
N GLY A 10 -27.40 -1.71 22.49
CA GLY A 10 -27.38 -0.25 22.64
C GLY A 10 -28.60 0.47 22.03
N GLY A 11 -29.71 -0.26 21.79
CA GLY A 11 -30.92 0.28 21.14
C GLY A 11 -30.75 0.64 19.66
N ARG A 12 -29.64 0.27 19.01
CA ARG A 12 -29.29 0.69 17.65
C ARG A 12 -28.74 -0.42 16.77
N TYR A 13 -27.96 -1.34 17.34
CA TYR A 13 -27.23 -2.34 16.56
C TYR A 13 -27.97 -3.68 16.66
N ARG A 14 -28.57 -4.12 15.56
CA ARG A 14 -29.29 -5.39 15.51
C ARG A 14 -28.32 -6.54 15.28
N LEU A 15 -28.37 -7.57 16.12
CA LEU A 15 -27.58 -8.78 15.93
C LEU A 15 -28.18 -9.62 14.81
N VAL A 16 -27.36 -10.05 13.86
CA VAL A 16 -27.81 -10.83 12.69
C VAL A 16 -27.37 -12.28 12.83
N GLU A 17 -26.07 -12.52 12.95
CA GLU A 17 -25.51 -13.87 13.04
C GLU A 17 -24.30 -13.90 14.00
N LEU A 18 -24.16 -15.00 14.73
CA LEU A 18 -23.00 -15.21 15.58
C LEU A 18 -21.81 -15.63 14.70
N VAL A 19 -20.77 -14.81 14.67
CA VAL A 19 -19.57 -15.03 13.86
C VAL A 19 -18.55 -15.87 14.61
N GLY A 20 -18.44 -15.67 15.93
CA GLY A 20 -17.51 -16.44 16.74
C GLY A 20 -17.76 -16.28 18.24
N GLN A 21 -17.37 -17.28 19.01
CA GLN A 21 -17.44 -17.28 20.46
C GLN A 21 -16.12 -17.75 21.05
N GLY A 22 -15.57 -17.00 22.01
CA GLY A 22 -14.32 -17.31 22.68
C GLY A 22 -14.37 -17.03 24.18
N GLY A 23 -13.23 -17.23 24.86
CA GLY A 23 -13.12 -17.08 26.33
C GLY A 23 -13.36 -15.67 26.87
N MET A 24 -13.42 -14.65 26.02
CA MET A 24 -13.59 -13.24 26.42
C MET A 24 -14.91 -12.62 25.93
N GLY A 25 -15.70 -13.33 25.13
CA GLY A 25 -16.86 -12.72 24.51
C GLY A 25 -17.43 -13.46 23.31
N ARG A 26 -18.46 -12.84 22.72
CA ARG A 26 -19.09 -13.26 21.47
C ARG A 26 -18.96 -12.15 20.44
N VAL A 27 -18.62 -12.51 19.22
CA VAL A 27 -18.60 -11.59 18.09
C VAL A 27 -19.77 -11.94 17.19
N TRP A 28 -20.61 -10.94 16.95
CA TRP A 28 -21.75 -11.02 16.07
C TRP A 28 -21.50 -10.16 14.85
N ARG A 29 -22.00 -10.59 13.70
CA ARG A 29 -22.33 -9.66 12.63
C ARG A 29 -23.64 -9.01 13.02
N GLY A 30 -23.66 -7.69 12.96
CA GLY A 30 -24.82 -6.88 13.20
C GLY A 30 -25.10 -5.90 12.09
N HIS A 31 -26.19 -5.17 12.23
CA HIS A 31 -26.60 -4.09 11.35
C HIS A 31 -26.83 -2.83 12.19
N ASP A 32 -26.25 -1.71 11.75
CA ASP A 32 -26.53 -0.39 12.32
C ASP A 32 -27.83 0.14 11.70
N ASP A 33 -28.94 0.05 12.43
CA ASP A 33 -30.28 0.42 11.92
C ASP A 33 -30.41 1.92 11.60
N VAL A 34 -29.51 2.77 12.13
CA VAL A 34 -29.54 4.22 11.89
C VAL A 34 -28.75 4.61 10.65
N LEU A 35 -27.57 4.01 10.45
CA LEU A 35 -26.69 4.32 9.32
C LEU A 35 -26.83 3.35 8.14
N ASP A 36 -27.66 2.32 8.29
CA ASP A 36 -27.92 1.28 7.30
C ASP A 36 -26.64 0.62 6.76
N ARG A 37 -25.84 0.05 7.66
CA ARG A 37 -24.56 -0.59 7.31
C ARG A 37 -24.26 -1.82 8.17
N PRO A 38 -23.53 -2.82 7.64
CA PRO A 38 -23.05 -3.94 8.43
C PRO A 38 -21.98 -3.49 9.43
N VAL A 39 -22.01 -4.08 10.62
CA VAL A 39 -21.03 -3.87 11.70
C VAL A 39 -20.68 -5.20 12.34
N ALA A 40 -19.53 -5.27 13.01
CA ALA A 40 -19.25 -6.36 13.95
C ALA A 40 -19.50 -5.86 15.38
N VAL A 41 -20.20 -6.66 16.18
CA VAL A 41 -20.55 -6.36 17.58
C VAL A 41 -19.88 -7.40 18.47
N LYS A 42 -18.87 -6.98 19.22
CA LYS A 42 -18.19 -7.83 20.20
C LYS A 42 -18.75 -7.58 21.59
N GLN A 43 -19.55 -8.53 22.07
CA GLN A 43 -20.07 -8.56 23.43
C GLN A 43 -19.01 -9.14 24.37
N ILE A 44 -18.62 -8.38 25.39
CA ILE A 44 -17.64 -8.84 26.38
C ILE A 44 -18.33 -9.66 27.46
N LEU A 45 -17.83 -10.87 27.72
CA LEU A 45 -18.34 -11.73 28.79
C LEU A 45 -17.44 -11.60 30.03
N LEU A 46 -17.91 -10.86 31.03
CA LEU A 46 -17.24 -10.74 32.31
C LEU A 46 -17.59 -11.98 33.18
N HIS A 47 -16.56 -12.67 33.69
CA HIS A 47 -16.74 -13.92 34.43
C HIS A 47 -17.41 -13.69 35.79
N GLY A 48 -18.27 -14.63 36.21
CA GLY A 48 -19.11 -14.54 37.42
C GLY A 48 -18.40 -14.63 38.78
N GLY A 49 -17.07 -14.57 38.83
CA GLY A 49 -16.27 -14.67 40.06
C GLY A 49 -15.57 -13.37 40.49
N LEU A 50 -15.78 -12.28 39.77
CA LEU A 50 -15.17 -10.97 40.06
C LEU A 50 -16.00 -10.21 41.11
N THR A 51 -15.33 -9.57 42.06
CA THR A 51 -15.99 -8.58 42.95
C THR A 51 -16.42 -7.35 42.15
N ASP A 52 -17.39 -6.58 42.64
CA ASP A 52 -17.88 -5.38 41.94
C ASP A 52 -16.74 -4.39 41.65
N GLY A 53 -15.83 -4.18 42.62
CA GLY A 53 -14.66 -3.32 42.41
C GLY A 53 -13.68 -3.83 41.35
N GLN A 54 -13.52 -5.15 41.21
CA GLN A 54 -12.71 -5.74 40.13
C GLN A 54 -13.42 -5.57 38.78
N ARG A 55 -14.74 -5.79 38.72
CA ARG A 55 -15.54 -5.61 37.51
C ARG A 55 -15.49 -4.16 37.00
N ASP A 56 -15.54 -3.19 37.91
CA ASP A 56 -15.49 -1.76 37.59
C ASP A 56 -14.13 -1.32 37.05
N GLU A 57 -13.02 -1.78 37.65
CA GLU A 57 -11.68 -1.47 37.13
C GLU A 57 -11.46 -2.07 35.74
N LEU A 58 -11.94 -3.28 35.52
CA LEU A 58 -11.85 -3.96 34.23
C LEU A 58 -12.66 -3.27 33.15
N THR A 59 -13.89 -2.92 33.46
CA THR A 59 -14.75 -2.16 32.55
C THR A 59 -14.13 -0.80 32.22
N ARG A 60 -13.59 -0.09 33.22
CA ARG A 60 -12.88 1.19 32.99
C ARG A 60 -11.66 1.02 32.09
N ARG A 61 -10.87 -0.04 32.27
CA ARG A 61 -9.72 -0.33 31.40
C ARG A 61 -10.14 -0.65 29.96
N LEU A 62 -11.11 -1.55 29.79
CA LEU A 62 -11.64 -1.91 28.47
C LEU A 62 -12.16 -0.69 27.72
N LEU A 63 -12.89 0.19 28.40
CA LEU A 63 -13.37 1.44 27.81
C LEU A 63 -12.24 2.40 27.45
N ARG A 64 -11.16 2.46 28.25
CA ARG A 64 -9.97 3.27 27.91
C ARG A 64 -9.30 2.76 26.64
N GLU A 65 -9.05 1.46 26.55
CA GLU A 65 -8.39 0.84 25.39
C GLU A 65 -9.27 0.92 24.14
N ALA A 66 -10.58 0.61 24.24
CA ALA A 66 -11.51 0.73 23.12
C ALA A 66 -11.63 2.18 22.61
N ARG A 67 -11.62 3.19 23.50
CA ARG A 67 -11.62 4.60 23.11
C ARG A 67 -10.29 5.05 22.48
N ALA A 68 -9.17 4.47 22.91
CA ALA A 68 -7.88 4.73 22.29
C ALA A 68 -7.84 4.11 20.88
N ALA A 69 -8.30 2.87 20.74
CA ALA A 69 -8.43 2.19 19.44
C ALA A 69 -9.39 2.92 18.49
N ALA A 70 -10.51 3.46 18.99
CA ALA A 70 -11.46 4.26 18.19
C ALA A 70 -10.87 5.56 17.61
N ARG A 71 -9.72 6.02 18.12
CA ARG A 71 -9.02 7.20 17.61
C ARG A 71 -7.94 6.84 16.59
N LEU A 72 -7.59 5.57 16.46
CA LEU A 72 -6.63 5.11 15.47
C LEU A 72 -7.29 5.11 14.10
N ASN A 73 -6.54 5.59 13.10
CA ASN A 73 -6.93 5.53 11.70
C ASN A 73 -5.81 4.88 10.91
N HIS A 74 -5.84 3.55 10.85
CA HIS A 74 -4.79 2.75 10.22
C HIS A 74 -5.39 1.58 9.44
N PRO A 75 -4.97 1.33 8.18
CA PRO A 75 -5.58 0.29 7.34
C PRO A 75 -5.42 -1.12 7.92
N GLY A 76 -4.39 -1.36 8.72
CA GLY A 76 -4.11 -2.63 9.40
C GLY A 76 -4.70 -2.77 10.82
N ILE A 77 -5.49 -1.80 11.30
CA ILE A 77 -6.14 -1.84 12.62
C ILE A 77 -7.65 -1.81 12.42
N VAL A 78 -8.37 -2.68 13.13
CA VAL A 78 -9.83 -2.67 13.08
C VAL A 78 -10.41 -1.37 13.62
N THR A 79 -11.29 -0.74 12.84
CA THR A 79 -11.92 0.52 13.21
C THR A 79 -13.01 0.28 14.25
N VAL A 80 -12.88 0.88 15.44
CA VAL A 80 -13.94 0.89 16.46
C VAL A 80 -14.88 2.06 16.20
N HIS A 81 -16.16 1.78 15.95
CA HIS A 81 -17.19 2.77 15.66
C HIS A 81 -17.90 3.29 16.90
N ASP A 82 -18.13 2.41 17.89
CA ASP A 82 -18.91 2.74 19.07
C ASP A 82 -18.58 1.79 20.23
N VAL A 83 -18.90 2.20 21.45
CA VAL A 83 -18.91 1.32 22.62
C VAL A 83 -20.18 1.55 23.39
N VAL A 84 -21.02 0.53 23.43
CA VAL A 84 -22.37 0.58 24.02
C VAL A 84 -22.49 -0.37 25.19
N GLU A 85 -23.40 -0.09 26.10
CA GLU A 85 -23.73 -1.00 27.21
C GLU A 85 -24.82 -1.97 26.77
N HIS A 86 -24.67 -3.24 27.15
CA HIS A 86 -25.64 -4.28 26.89
C HIS A 86 -25.55 -5.37 27.97
N ASP A 87 -26.67 -5.70 28.61
CA ASP A 87 -26.74 -6.65 29.72
C ASP A 87 -25.75 -6.36 30.88
N GLY A 88 -25.49 -5.08 31.17
CA GLY A 88 -24.58 -4.65 32.23
C GLY A 88 -23.09 -4.86 31.93
N ALA A 89 -22.74 -5.11 30.66
CA ALA A 89 -21.37 -5.23 30.17
C ALA A 89 -21.15 -4.36 28.92
N PRO A 90 -19.91 -3.92 28.64
CA PRO A 90 -19.62 -3.20 27.41
C PRO A 90 -19.67 -4.14 26.20
N ALA A 91 -20.25 -3.64 25.11
CA ALA A 91 -20.18 -4.21 23.77
C ALA A 91 -19.47 -3.22 22.85
N ILE A 92 -18.47 -3.70 22.11
CA ILE A 92 -17.67 -2.89 21.20
C ILE A 92 -18.20 -3.09 19.79
N VAL A 93 -18.57 -1.99 19.14
CA VAL A 93 -19.06 -2.00 17.76
C VAL A 93 -17.91 -1.55 16.85
N MET A 94 -17.62 -2.35 15.85
CA MET A 94 -16.46 -2.16 14.97
C MET A 94 -16.85 -2.37 13.50
N GLU A 95 -15.95 -2.00 12.59
CA GLU A 95 -16.12 -2.30 11.17
C GLU A 95 -16.30 -3.81 10.96
N PHE A 96 -17.22 -4.19 10.08
CA PHE A 96 -17.36 -5.59 9.69
C PHE A 96 -16.33 -5.92 8.60
N LEU A 97 -15.43 -6.86 8.87
CA LEU A 97 -14.40 -7.31 7.95
C LEU A 97 -14.81 -8.64 7.32
N ALA A 98 -15.05 -8.63 6.01
CA ALA A 98 -15.35 -9.84 5.25
C ALA A 98 -14.04 -10.50 4.80
N GLY A 99 -13.63 -11.58 5.49
CA GLY A 99 -12.43 -12.35 5.16
C GLY A 99 -12.13 -13.43 6.21
N PRO A 100 -11.36 -14.48 5.86
CA PRO A 100 -10.95 -15.49 6.82
C PRO A 100 -9.94 -14.91 7.83
N SER A 101 -9.82 -15.55 8.98
CA SER A 101 -8.67 -15.32 9.87
C SER A 101 -7.42 -15.97 9.29
N LEU A 102 -6.25 -15.47 9.69
CA LEU A 102 -4.98 -16.10 9.36
C LEU A 102 -4.93 -17.54 9.90
N ALA A 103 -5.57 -17.82 11.04
CA ALA A 103 -5.72 -19.17 11.58
C ALA A 103 -6.42 -20.11 10.58
N SER A 104 -7.59 -19.71 10.06
CA SER A 104 -8.35 -20.51 9.10
C SER A 104 -7.57 -20.73 7.80
N LEU A 105 -6.83 -19.71 7.34
CA LEU A 105 -6.01 -19.85 6.14
C LEU A 105 -4.86 -20.85 6.34
N ILE A 106 -4.17 -20.80 7.48
CA ILE A 106 -3.12 -21.77 7.82
C ILE A 106 -3.70 -23.19 7.94
N GLU A 107 -4.87 -23.35 8.56
CA GLU A 107 -5.54 -24.66 8.65
C GLU A 107 -5.91 -25.21 7.27
N GLN A 108 -6.35 -24.35 6.36
CA GLN A 108 -6.73 -24.74 5.01
C GLN A 108 -5.54 -25.10 4.13
N GLU A 109 -4.46 -24.32 4.17
CA GLU A 109 -3.29 -24.48 3.30
C GLU A 109 -2.16 -25.29 3.95
N GLY A 110 -2.28 -25.61 5.24
CA GLY A 110 -1.24 -26.23 6.07
C GLY A 110 -0.13 -25.26 6.44
N ARG A 111 0.40 -24.51 5.48
CA ARG A 111 1.39 -23.42 5.65
C ARG A 111 1.34 -22.46 4.47
N LEU A 112 1.84 -21.25 4.66
CA LEU A 112 1.89 -20.20 3.63
C LEU A 112 3.29 -20.05 3.04
N PRO A 113 3.42 -19.57 1.78
CA PRO A 113 4.72 -19.22 1.19
C PRO A 113 5.43 -18.12 1.99
N SER A 114 6.75 -18.23 2.15
CA SER A 114 7.57 -17.27 2.91
C SER A 114 7.35 -15.81 2.48
N ALA A 115 7.26 -15.53 1.17
CA ALA A 115 6.97 -14.19 0.66
C ALA A 115 5.61 -13.65 1.16
N ARG A 116 4.56 -14.48 1.15
CA ARG A 116 3.23 -14.10 1.64
C ARG A 116 3.22 -13.86 3.14
N VAL A 117 3.98 -14.66 3.90
CA VAL A 117 4.16 -14.45 5.35
C VAL A 117 4.92 -13.16 5.63
N ALA A 118 5.90 -12.79 4.80
CA ALA A 118 6.61 -11.52 4.91
C ALA A 118 5.70 -10.31 4.65
N GLU A 119 4.80 -10.37 3.67
CA GLU A 119 3.78 -9.34 3.41
C GLU A 119 2.84 -9.18 4.61
N ILE A 120 2.30 -10.30 5.12
CA ILE A 120 1.43 -10.31 6.30
C ILE A 120 2.17 -9.75 7.51
N GLY A 121 3.41 -10.18 7.73
CA GLY A 121 4.26 -9.70 8.82
C GLY A 121 4.56 -8.21 8.75
N THR A 122 4.81 -7.69 7.54
CA THR A 122 5.02 -6.25 7.30
C THR A 122 3.79 -5.45 7.68
N ALA A 123 2.61 -5.86 7.20
CA ALA A 123 1.35 -5.17 7.49
C ALA A 123 0.98 -5.24 8.99
N MET A 124 1.21 -6.39 9.64
CA MET A 124 0.99 -6.53 11.08
C MET A 124 1.94 -5.64 11.89
N LEU A 125 3.21 -5.58 11.51
CA LEU A 125 4.22 -4.78 12.20
C LEU A 125 3.93 -3.28 12.08
N ASP A 126 3.50 -2.82 10.92
CA ASP A 126 3.08 -1.44 10.69
C ASP A 126 1.89 -1.05 11.60
N ALA A 127 0.88 -1.92 11.67
CA ALA A 127 -0.25 -1.76 12.59
C ALA A 127 0.16 -1.77 14.07
N LEU A 128 1.08 -2.65 14.48
CA LEU A 128 1.59 -2.66 15.86
C LEU A 128 2.33 -1.37 16.20
N ARG A 129 3.15 -0.83 15.28
CA ARG A 129 3.87 0.43 15.49
C ARG A 129 2.91 1.61 15.71
N GLU A 130 1.84 1.69 14.93
CA GLU A 130 0.82 2.74 15.11
C GLU A 130 0.10 2.59 16.46
N ALA A 131 -0.26 1.35 16.85
CA ALA A 131 -0.87 1.08 18.14
C ALA A 131 0.07 1.43 19.31
N HIS A 132 1.34 1.03 19.23
CA HIS A 132 2.38 1.32 20.23
C HIS A 132 2.63 2.83 20.36
N ALA A 133 2.66 3.56 19.24
CA ALA A 133 2.79 5.03 19.24
C ALA A 133 1.62 5.73 19.95
N ALA A 134 0.43 5.12 19.97
CA ALA A 134 -0.72 5.57 20.74
C ALA A 134 -0.78 5.02 22.17
N GLY A 135 0.23 4.28 22.62
CA GLY A 135 0.32 3.67 23.95
C GLY A 135 -0.55 2.42 24.13
N ILE A 136 -0.96 1.77 23.03
CA ILE A 136 -1.78 0.57 23.04
C ILE A 136 -0.89 -0.64 22.77
N VAL A 137 -0.83 -1.58 23.71
CA VAL A 137 -0.15 -2.88 23.55
C VAL A 137 -1.21 -3.97 23.36
N HIS A 138 -1.04 -4.83 22.35
CA HIS A 138 -2.03 -5.82 21.93
C HIS A 138 -2.19 -6.98 22.95
N ARG A 139 -1.09 -7.56 23.42
CA ARG A 139 -0.96 -8.60 24.48
C ARG A 139 -1.51 -10.00 24.20
N ASP A 140 -2.34 -10.19 23.18
CA ASP A 140 -2.86 -11.51 22.74
C ASP A 140 -2.79 -11.68 21.22
N LEU A 141 -1.66 -11.29 20.61
CA LEU A 141 -1.52 -11.39 19.16
C LEU A 141 -1.36 -12.87 18.74
N LYS A 142 -2.21 -13.32 17.82
CA LYS A 142 -2.23 -14.70 17.31
C LYS A 142 -2.96 -14.76 15.96
N PRO A 143 -2.82 -15.85 15.18
CA PRO A 143 -3.48 -15.99 13.88
C PRO A 143 -4.99 -15.75 13.89
N ASP A 144 -5.70 -16.11 14.96
CA ASP A 144 -7.15 -15.90 15.09
C ASP A 144 -7.54 -14.42 15.11
N ASN A 145 -6.65 -13.56 15.63
CA ASN A 145 -6.89 -12.13 15.80
C ASN A 145 -6.41 -11.32 14.58
N VAL A 146 -6.03 -11.98 13.49
CA VAL A 146 -5.61 -11.36 12.23
C VAL A 146 -6.61 -11.74 11.14
N LEU A 147 -7.32 -10.77 10.59
CA LEU A 147 -8.27 -10.97 9.49
C LEU A 147 -7.66 -10.56 8.16
N LEU A 148 -7.91 -11.36 7.12
CA LEU A 148 -7.44 -11.14 5.76
C LEU A 148 -8.63 -10.70 4.88
N ALA A 149 -8.93 -9.41 4.88
CA ALA A 149 -10.08 -8.83 4.18
C ALA A 149 -9.64 -8.21 2.84
N GLY A 150 -9.80 -8.97 1.74
CA GLY A 150 -9.32 -8.57 0.42
C GLY A 150 -7.80 -8.43 0.41
N ARG A 151 -7.28 -7.20 0.16
CA ARG A 151 -5.84 -6.89 0.21
C ARG A 151 -5.36 -6.41 1.59
N ARG A 152 -6.26 -6.23 2.57
CA ARG A 152 -5.91 -5.74 3.92
C ARG A 152 -5.60 -6.91 4.86
N THR A 153 -4.49 -6.79 5.58
CA THR A 153 -4.20 -7.58 6.79
C THR A 153 -4.57 -6.72 7.99
N VAL A 154 -5.59 -7.11 8.73
CA VAL A 154 -6.14 -6.29 9.82
C VAL A 154 -5.99 -7.01 11.15
N ILE A 155 -5.30 -6.37 12.09
CA ILE A 155 -5.24 -6.82 13.48
C ILE A 155 -6.55 -6.42 14.16
N THR A 156 -7.15 -7.39 14.83
CA THR A 156 -8.38 -7.25 15.61
C THR A 156 -8.06 -7.49 17.08
N ASP A 157 -8.99 -7.18 17.99
CA ASP A 157 -8.88 -7.58 19.40
C ASP A 157 -7.74 -6.95 20.23
N PHE A 158 -7.36 -5.70 19.92
CA PHE A 158 -6.42 -4.91 20.71
C PHE A 158 -6.78 -4.85 22.21
N GLY A 159 -5.89 -5.35 23.07
CA GLY A 159 -5.87 -5.06 24.51
C GLY A 159 -6.94 -5.73 25.37
N ILE A 160 -7.95 -6.37 24.79
CA ILE A 160 -9.08 -6.94 25.56
C ILE A 160 -8.66 -8.15 26.44
N ALA A 161 -7.51 -8.77 26.15
CA ALA A 161 -6.84 -9.75 27.01
C ALA A 161 -5.69 -9.09 27.76
N THR A 162 -5.74 -8.84 29.05
CA THR A 162 -5.48 -9.86 30.07
C THR A 162 -5.96 -9.28 31.40
N VAL A 163 -7.10 -9.77 31.88
CA VAL A 163 -7.46 -9.71 33.29
C VAL A 163 -6.71 -10.84 33.97
N ALA A 164 -5.42 -10.66 34.16
CA ALA A 164 -4.64 -11.41 35.12
C ALA A 164 -3.20 -10.88 35.12
N ASN A 165 -2.95 -9.88 35.97
CA ASN A 165 -1.73 -9.94 36.79
C ASN A 165 -1.82 -11.08 37.85
N ALA A 166 -2.74 -12.03 37.68
CA ALA A 166 -2.79 -13.25 38.45
C ALA A 166 -1.94 -14.27 37.69
N THR A 167 -0.72 -14.45 38.17
CA THR A 167 -0.05 -15.75 38.24
C THR A 167 -1.01 -16.91 37.94
N ALA A 168 -0.68 -17.70 36.92
CA ALA A 168 -0.99 -19.13 36.77
C ALA A 168 -2.31 -19.67 37.36
N LEU A 169 -3.11 -20.31 36.50
CA LEU A 169 -4.22 -21.20 36.85
C LEU A 169 -5.43 -20.50 37.51
N THR A 170 -6.53 -20.45 36.76
CA THR A 170 -7.84 -20.44 37.42
C THR A 170 -8.01 -21.74 38.20
N VAL A 171 -8.70 -21.69 39.34
CA VAL A 171 -9.09 -22.85 40.16
C VAL A 171 -9.91 -23.89 39.35
N SER A 172 -10.40 -23.51 38.16
CA SER A 172 -11.11 -24.36 37.19
C SER A 172 -10.24 -24.94 36.05
N GLY A 173 -8.92 -24.73 36.07
CA GLY A 173 -7.99 -25.31 35.07
C GLY A 173 -8.16 -24.80 33.64
N THR A 174 -8.92 -23.72 33.44
CA THR A 174 -9.18 -23.12 32.13
C THR A 174 -8.29 -21.89 31.98
N VAL A 175 -7.19 -22.07 31.25
CA VAL A 175 -6.29 -20.96 30.88
C VAL A 175 -7.01 -20.06 29.89
N LEU A 176 -7.13 -18.76 30.23
CA LEU A 176 -7.54 -17.74 29.26
C LEU A 176 -6.34 -17.42 28.34
N GLY A 177 -6.52 -17.64 27.04
CA GLY A 177 -5.50 -17.41 26.01
C GLY A 177 -4.92 -18.70 25.44
N THR A 178 -4.26 -18.59 24.27
CA THR A 178 -3.54 -19.72 23.67
C THR A 178 -2.07 -19.62 24.11
N PRO A 179 -1.62 -20.41 25.10
CA PRO A 179 -0.36 -20.19 25.84
C PRO A 179 0.90 -20.25 24.98
N VAL A 180 0.80 -20.78 23.76
CA VAL A 180 1.90 -20.89 22.81
C VAL A 180 2.39 -19.54 22.28
N TYR A 181 1.56 -18.49 22.32
CA TYR A 181 1.92 -17.14 21.85
C TYR A 181 2.42 -16.21 22.97
N MET A 182 2.39 -16.66 24.24
CA MET A 182 2.85 -15.86 25.37
C MET A 182 4.37 -15.69 25.35
N ALA A 183 4.83 -14.46 25.58
CA ALA A 183 6.25 -14.15 25.69
C ALA A 183 6.85 -14.67 27.01
N PRO A 184 8.16 -15.03 27.06
CA PRO A 184 8.82 -15.48 28.27
C PRO A 184 8.59 -14.56 29.47
N GLU A 185 8.70 -13.25 29.26
CA GLU A 185 8.50 -12.24 30.31
C GLU A 185 7.06 -12.24 30.86
N GLN A 186 6.06 -12.60 30.04
CA GLN A 186 4.67 -12.75 30.50
C GLN A 186 4.50 -13.99 31.38
N LEU A 187 5.18 -15.09 31.04
CA LEU A 187 5.14 -16.34 31.83
C LEU A 187 5.86 -16.20 33.18
N GLU A 188 6.88 -15.34 33.24
CA GLU A 188 7.61 -15.00 34.46
C GLU A 188 6.89 -13.94 35.32
N GLY A 189 5.77 -13.39 34.85
CA GLY A 189 5.00 -12.37 35.56
C GLY A 189 5.62 -10.96 35.51
N GLN A 190 6.51 -10.71 34.56
CA GLN A 190 7.06 -9.37 34.31
C GLN A 190 6.05 -8.49 33.55
N PRO A 191 6.21 -7.15 33.54
CA PRO A 191 5.31 -6.25 32.82
C PRO A 191 5.28 -6.52 31.30
N ALA A 192 4.08 -6.77 30.76
CA ALA A 192 3.85 -6.96 29.34
C ALA A 192 3.89 -5.61 28.57
N GLY A 193 5.05 -5.29 28.00
CA GLY A 193 5.28 -4.13 27.13
C GLY A 193 5.28 -4.46 25.64
N GLU A 194 5.67 -3.51 24.78
CA GLU A 194 5.67 -3.66 23.31
C GLU A 194 6.46 -4.88 22.81
N ALA A 195 7.53 -5.26 23.53
CA ALA A 195 8.35 -6.42 23.19
C ALA A 195 7.54 -7.74 23.20
N CYS A 196 6.48 -7.86 24.01
CA CYS A 196 5.66 -9.07 24.03
C CYS A 196 4.81 -9.23 22.76
N ASP A 197 4.39 -8.12 22.15
CA ASP A 197 3.69 -8.15 20.86
C ASP A 197 4.63 -8.58 19.73
N LEU A 198 5.91 -8.19 19.80
CA LEU A 198 6.93 -8.63 18.84
C LEU A 198 7.25 -10.12 18.97
N TRP A 199 7.31 -10.65 20.20
CA TRP A 199 7.39 -12.10 20.41
C TRP A 199 6.19 -12.81 19.77
N ALA A 200 4.98 -12.34 20.08
CA ALA A 200 3.74 -12.93 19.58
C ALA A 200 3.62 -12.82 18.04
N LEU A 201 4.14 -11.75 17.44
CA LEU A 201 4.33 -11.61 16.00
C LEU A 201 5.25 -12.71 15.47
N GLY A 202 6.42 -12.92 16.10
CA GLY A 202 7.36 -13.98 15.75
C GLY A 202 6.72 -15.37 15.77
N VAL A 203 5.99 -15.71 16.84
CA VAL A 203 5.28 -17.00 16.95
C VAL A 203 4.19 -17.13 15.88
N THR A 204 3.47 -16.04 15.60
CA THR A 204 2.41 -16.00 14.57
C THR A 204 2.96 -16.24 13.17
N LEU A 205 4.03 -15.53 12.79
CA LEU A 205 4.67 -15.68 11.48
C LEU A 205 5.38 -17.03 11.34
N TYR A 206 6.01 -17.53 12.41
CA TYR A 206 6.59 -18.87 12.44
C TYR A 206 5.52 -19.91 12.12
N LYS A 207 4.39 -19.88 12.83
CA LYS A 207 3.29 -20.81 12.56
C LYS A 207 2.73 -20.68 11.15
N ALA A 208 2.67 -19.46 10.62
CA ALA A 208 2.18 -19.23 9.26
C ALA A 208 3.09 -19.87 8.20
N VAL A 209 4.41 -19.80 8.37
CA VAL A 209 5.37 -20.31 7.35
C VAL A 209 5.70 -21.79 7.53
N GLU A 210 5.73 -22.30 8.77
CA GLU A 210 6.06 -23.70 9.07
C GLU A 210 4.81 -24.59 9.23
N GLY A 211 3.62 -24.01 9.43
CA GLY A 211 2.37 -24.74 9.73
C GLY A 211 2.27 -25.27 11.16
N VAL A 212 3.36 -25.21 11.93
CA VAL A 212 3.45 -25.67 13.33
C VAL A 212 4.00 -24.56 14.22
N ALA A 213 3.70 -24.62 15.52
CA ALA A 213 4.23 -23.65 16.47
C ALA A 213 5.73 -23.89 16.76
N PRO A 214 6.52 -22.85 17.09
CA PRO A 214 7.94 -22.97 17.40
C PRO A 214 8.22 -23.74 18.69
N PHE A 215 7.24 -23.80 19.60
CA PHE A 215 7.31 -24.52 20.86
C PHE A 215 6.06 -25.38 21.06
N ASP A 216 6.24 -26.55 21.65
CA ASP A 216 5.18 -27.46 22.03
C ASP A 216 5.53 -28.23 23.31
N GLY A 217 4.52 -28.86 23.89
CA GLY A 217 4.70 -29.73 25.05
C GLY A 217 3.44 -30.55 25.31
N PRO A 218 3.56 -31.77 25.85
CA PRO A 218 2.41 -32.63 26.14
C PRO A 218 1.51 -32.08 27.26
N THR A 219 2.00 -31.10 28.02
CA THR A 219 1.27 -30.39 29.07
C THR A 219 1.60 -28.90 29.00
N LEU A 220 0.74 -28.06 29.59
CA LEU A 220 0.98 -26.61 29.70
C LEU A 220 2.29 -26.29 30.43
N THR A 221 2.59 -27.02 31.51
CA THR A 221 3.85 -26.87 32.25
C THR A 221 5.06 -27.21 31.37
N ALA A 222 4.96 -28.25 30.54
CA ALA A 222 6.03 -28.62 29.61
C ALA A 222 6.19 -27.58 28.48
N LEU A 223 5.08 -27.03 27.98
CA LEU A 223 5.11 -25.93 27.00
C LEU A 223 5.75 -24.67 27.59
N TYR A 224 5.35 -24.24 28.79
CA TYR A 224 5.97 -23.11 29.47
C TYR A 224 7.46 -23.34 29.72
N GLY A 225 7.83 -24.54 30.19
CA GLY A 225 9.23 -24.94 30.31
C GLY A 225 9.97 -24.82 28.98
N ALA A 226 9.36 -25.22 27.86
CA ALA A 226 9.95 -25.08 26.54
C ALA A 226 10.14 -23.61 26.13
N VAL A 227 9.09 -22.78 26.26
CA VAL A 227 9.15 -21.34 25.97
C VAL A 227 10.21 -20.63 26.80
N LEU A 228 10.42 -21.03 28.06
CA LEU A 228 11.43 -20.42 28.94
C LEU A 228 12.85 -20.96 28.70
N THR A 229 13.02 -22.25 28.41
CA THR A 229 14.37 -22.89 28.47
C THR A 229 14.90 -23.49 27.17
N LYS A 230 14.04 -23.81 26.19
CA LYS A 230 14.46 -24.46 24.93
C LYS A 230 14.58 -23.46 23.79
N GLU A 231 15.42 -23.76 22.80
CA GLU A 231 15.42 -23.07 21.51
C GLU A 231 14.15 -23.40 20.71
N PRO A 232 13.67 -22.49 19.83
CA PRO A 232 12.56 -22.79 18.94
C PRO A 232 12.92 -23.93 17.99
N ARG A 233 11.91 -24.66 17.53
CA ARG A 233 12.09 -25.66 16.47
C ARG A 233 12.82 -25.03 15.26
N PRO A 234 13.81 -25.71 14.65
CA PRO A 234 14.46 -25.20 13.45
C PRO A 234 13.46 -24.95 12.34
N THR A 235 13.67 -23.88 11.57
CA THR A 235 12.83 -23.57 10.41
C THR A 235 13.24 -24.41 9.20
N GLU A 236 12.26 -24.95 8.48
CA GLU A 236 12.49 -25.70 7.24
C GLU A 236 11.97 -24.93 6.01
N HIS A 237 10.92 -24.13 6.19
CA HIS A 237 10.20 -23.45 5.11
C HIS A 237 10.30 -21.92 5.19
N ALA A 238 10.81 -21.38 6.30
CA ALA A 238 10.93 -19.94 6.51
C ALA A 238 11.78 -19.24 5.43
N GLY A 239 12.78 -19.92 4.87
CA GLY A 239 13.68 -19.34 3.87
C GLY A 239 14.30 -18.03 4.39
N PRO A 240 14.17 -16.91 3.66
CA PRO A 240 14.72 -15.62 4.11
C PRO A 240 14.12 -15.09 5.43
N LEU A 241 12.92 -15.53 5.83
CA LEU A 241 12.32 -15.15 7.12
C LEU A 241 13.04 -15.75 8.34
N ALA A 242 13.89 -16.77 8.16
CA ALA A 242 14.49 -17.49 9.29
C ALA A 242 15.26 -16.57 10.26
N GLU A 243 16.04 -15.62 9.74
CA GLU A 243 16.81 -14.68 10.59
C GLU A 243 15.90 -13.70 11.33
N ILE A 244 14.79 -13.29 10.71
CA ILE A 244 13.80 -12.38 11.31
C ILE A 244 13.06 -13.09 12.44
N LEU A 245 12.63 -14.33 12.20
CA LEU A 245 11.98 -15.16 13.20
C LEU A 245 12.93 -15.43 14.37
N ALA A 246 14.21 -15.70 14.11
CA ALA A 246 15.21 -15.86 15.16
C ALA A 246 15.36 -14.59 16.03
N GLY A 247 15.37 -13.41 15.41
CA GLY A 247 15.43 -12.12 16.12
C GLY A 247 14.18 -11.81 16.96
N LEU A 248 12.99 -12.14 16.45
CA LEU A 248 11.72 -11.96 17.17
C LEU A 248 11.53 -12.97 18.30
N LEU A 249 12.09 -14.18 18.18
CA LEU A 249 11.99 -15.26 19.17
C LEU A 249 13.16 -15.28 20.16
N VAL A 250 13.90 -14.17 20.30
CA VAL A 250 14.86 -13.97 21.39
C VAL A 250 14.10 -13.80 22.72
N LYS A 251 14.51 -14.57 23.73
CA LYS A 251 13.77 -14.63 25.01
C LYS A 251 13.94 -13.38 25.87
N ASP A 252 15.14 -12.81 25.91
CA ASP A 252 15.39 -11.56 26.62
C ASP A 252 14.75 -10.39 25.84
N PRO A 253 13.73 -9.70 26.40
CA PRO A 253 13.05 -8.61 25.71
C PRO A 253 13.97 -7.43 25.40
N ALA A 254 15.09 -7.25 26.12
CA ALA A 254 16.05 -6.18 25.85
C ALA A 254 16.96 -6.48 24.64
N LEU A 255 17.12 -7.76 24.28
CA LEU A 255 17.92 -8.22 23.14
C LEU A 255 17.07 -8.61 21.94
N ARG A 256 15.75 -8.71 22.12
CA ARG A 256 14.79 -9.02 21.06
C ARG A 256 14.79 -7.94 20.00
N ALA A 257 14.65 -8.36 18.75
CA ALA A 257 14.57 -7.44 17.63
C ALA A 257 13.49 -6.40 17.87
N THR A 258 13.83 -5.12 17.71
CA THR A 258 12.87 -4.03 17.84
C THR A 258 11.90 -4.01 16.66
N ALA A 259 10.80 -3.27 16.79
CA ALA A 259 9.86 -3.10 15.68
C ALA A 259 10.56 -2.47 14.45
N GLU A 260 11.51 -1.56 14.66
CA GLU A 260 12.28 -0.92 13.59
C GLU A 260 13.25 -1.90 12.92
N GLN A 261 14.04 -2.65 13.71
CA GLN A 261 14.95 -3.66 13.18
C GLN A 261 14.22 -4.76 12.41
N THR A 262 13.06 -5.18 12.91
CA THR A 262 12.20 -6.17 12.26
C THR A 262 11.64 -5.63 10.95
N ALA A 263 11.22 -4.35 10.93
CA ALA A 263 10.72 -3.70 9.72
C ALA A 263 11.82 -3.58 8.67
N ASP A 264 13.03 -3.17 9.07
CA ASP A 264 14.19 -3.10 8.20
C ASP A 264 14.56 -4.46 7.60
N ALA A 265 14.50 -5.52 8.42
CA ALA A 265 14.79 -6.87 7.99
C ALA A 265 13.71 -7.39 7.03
N LEU A 266 12.43 -7.20 7.33
CA LEU A 266 11.32 -7.60 6.44
C LEU A 266 11.39 -6.83 5.11
N ALA A 267 11.69 -5.53 5.15
CA ALA A 267 11.93 -4.72 3.97
C ALA A 267 13.16 -5.19 3.19
N ALA A 268 14.18 -5.74 3.84
CA ALA A 268 15.35 -6.32 3.18
C ALA A 268 15.03 -7.64 2.46
N LEU A 269 14.04 -8.42 2.90
CA LEU A 269 13.60 -9.62 2.18
C LEU A 269 12.88 -9.31 0.86
N SER A 270 12.35 -8.10 0.74
CA SER A 270 11.77 -7.57 -0.49
C SER A 270 12.83 -7.03 -1.45
N ARG A 271 14.12 -7.05 -1.07
CA ARG A 271 15.26 -6.68 -1.93
C ARG A 271 15.89 -7.93 -2.55
N PRO A 272 16.33 -7.89 -3.82
CA PRO A 272 17.13 -8.99 -4.36
C PRO A 272 18.47 -9.09 -3.61
N THR A 273 18.88 -10.30 -3.24
CA THR A 273 20.21 -10.55 -2.66
C THR A 273 21.28 -10.18 -3.70
N PRO A 274 22.28 -9.35 -3.38
CA PRO A 274 23.24 -8.89 -4.37
C PRO A 274 24.13 -10.05 -4.83
N SER A 275 24.07 -10.35 -6.14
CA SER A 275 25.05 -11.23 -6.78
C SER A 275 26.44 -10.63 -6.65
N ARG A 276 27.38 -11.42 -6.12
CA ARG A 276 28.79 -11.07 -5.91
C ARG A 276 29.41 -10.57 -7.23
N GLU A 277 29.66 -9.27 -7.34
CA GLU A 277 30.31 -8.69 -8.53
C GLU A 277 31.81 -9.04 -8.59
N PRO A 278 32.36 -9.32 -9.80
CA PRO A 278 33.79 -9.37 -10.01
C PRO A 278 34.36 -7.95 -10.09
N ARG A 279 35.43 -7.69 -9.34
CA ARG A 279 36.15 -6.41 -9.34
C ARG A 279 36.74 -6.13 -10.72
N ILE A 280 36.41 -4.97 -11.31
CA ILE A 280 37.16 -4.40 -12.44
C ILE A 280 37.78 -3.07 -11.99
N ASN A 281 39.10 -3.00 -12.10
CA ASN A 281 39.90 -1.80 -11.84
C ASN A 281 39.65 -0.74 -12.93
N VAL A 282 39.38 0.49 -12.50
CA VAL A 282 39.26 1.67 -13.35
C VAL A 282 40.61 2.39 -13.44
N THR A 283 41.10 2.60 -14.65
CA THR A 283 42.01 3.71 -15.00
C THR A 283 41.72 4.22 -16.41
N ALA A 284 41.09 5.42 -16.45
CA ALA A 284 41.13 6.59 -17.38
C ALA A 284 41.66 6.48 -18.84
N PRO A 285 41.51 7.53 -19.69
CA PRO A 285 40.40 8.48 -19.97
C PRO A 285 40.00 8.51 -21.48
N TYR A 286 38.89 9.16 -21.83
CA TYR A 286 38.47 9.39 -23.23
C TYR A 286 39.37 10.39 -23.99
N PRO A 287 39.51 10.21 -25.31
CA PRO A 287 39.44 11.35 -26.24
C PRO A 287 38.52 11.11 -27.47
N ASP A 288 38.15 12.22 -28.09
CA ASP A 288 37.21 12.46 -29.20
C ASP A 288 37.47 11.71 -30.54
N ASP A 289 36.35 11.61 -31.28
CA ASP A 289 36.16 11.56 -32.74
C ASP A 289 37.06 10.69 -33.62
N THR A 290 36.48 9.62 -34.17
CA THR A 290 36.38 9.38 -35.64
C THR A 290 35.54 8.13 -35.92
N ILE A 291 34.63 8.25 -36.88
CA ILE A 291 33.80 7.17 -37.43
C ILE A 291 34.68 6.28 -38.30
N GLU A 292 34.86 5.01 -37.95
CA GLU A 292 34.99 3.89 -38.89
C GLU A 292 34.96 2.52 -38.16
N GLY A 293 34.09 1.62 -38.62
CA GLY A 293 34.19 0.17 -38.42
C GLY A 293 33.90 -0.40 -37.03
N VAL A 294 32.64 -0.59 -36.66
CA VAL A 294 32.25 -1.52 -35.58
C VAL A 294 32.06 -2.91 -36.20
N PRO A 295 32.77 -3.97 -35.77
CA PRO A 295 32.49 -5.33 -36.19
C PRO A 295 31.19 -5.82 -35.54
N ASP A 296 30.33 -6.46 -36.36
CA ASP A 296 29.11 -7.13 -35.95
C ASP A 296 29.34 -8.04 -34.73
N LYS A 297 28.83 -7.61 -33.56
CA LYS A 297 28.38 -8.56 -32.55
C LYS A 297 26.97 -8.98 -32.94
N PRO A 298 26.62 -10.27 -32.93
CA PRO A 298 25.30 -10.70 -33.36
C PRO A 298 24.26 -10.11 -32.42
N THR A 299 23.59 -9.06 -32.87
CA THR A 299 22.32 -8.62 -32.33
C THR A 299 21.35 -9.77 -32.57
N ARG A 300 20.89 -10.37 -31.48
CA ARG A 300 19.70 -11.22 -31.51
C ARG A 300 18.60 -10.34 -32.08
N LEU A 301 18.20 -10.58 -33.33
CA LEU A 301 17.09 -9.89 -33.99
C LEU A 301 15.87 -10.02 -33.08
N TRP A 302 15.54 -8.94 -32.37
CA TRP A 302 14.28 -8.80 -31.66
C TRP A 302 13.21 -8.56 -32.72
N GLN A 303 12.34 -9.55 -32.90
CA GLN A 303 11.09 -9.33 -33.62
C GLN A 303 10.09 -8.75 -32.61
N PRO A 304 9.44 -7.61 -32.89
CA PRO A 304 8.38 -7.08 -32.05
C PRO A 304 7.17 -8.01 -32.14
N ASP A 305 6.76 -8.60 -31.01
CA ASP A 305 5.46 -9.26 -30.89
C ASP A 305 4.36 -8.18 -31.07
N THR A 306 3.72 -8.20 -32.24
CA THR A 306 2.64 -7.27 -32.63
C THR A 306 1.25 -7.76 -32.20
N ASP A 307 1.14 -8.96 -31.62
CA ASP A 307 -0.11 -9.72 -31.55
C ASP A 307 -0.96 -9.52 -30.28
N HIS A 308 -0.61 -8.60 -29.37
CA HIS A 308 -1.25 -8.52 -28.04
C HIS A 308 -1.80 -7.13 -27.66
N VAL A 309 -2.04 -6.26 -28.64
CA VAL A 309 -2.92 -5.12 -28.39
C VAL A 309 -4.33 -5.66 -28.17
N GLY A 310 -4.89 -5.47 -26.98
CA GLY A 310 -6.26 -5.88 -26.67
C GLY A 310 -7.27 -4.93 -27.31
N GLN A 311 -8.10 -4.30 -26.49
CA GLN A 311 -9.15 -3.40 -26.97
C GLN A 311 -8.59 -2.04 -27.37
N ILE A 312 -9.07 -1.48 -28.49
CA ILE A 312 -8.79 -0.09 -28.89
C ILE A 312 -10.05 0.74 -28.64
N LEU A 313 -9.91 1.87 -27.93
CA LEU A 313 -10.98 2.84 -27.73
C LEU A 313 -10.79 4.02 -28.68
N GLU A 314 -11.81 4.27 -29.50
CA GLU A 314 -11.83 5.36 -30.47
C GLU A 314 -12.86 6.42 -30.07
N GLY A 315 -12.52 7.69 -30.28
CA GLY A 315 -13.47 8.79 -30.09
C GLY A 315 -12.84 10.18 -29.99
N HIS A 316 -11.57 10.28 -29.58
CA HIS A 316 -10.86 11.56 -29.62
C HIS A 316 -10.60 12.00 -31.05
N THR A 317 -10.79 13.30 -31.34
CA THR A 317 -10.64 13.85 -32.70
C THR A 317 -9.30 14.55 -32.94
N ASP A 318 -8.47 14.62 -31.90
CA ASP A 318 -7.12 15.21 -31.88
C ASP A 318 -6.28 14.42 -30.86
N THR A 319 -5.00 14.74 -30.72
CA THR A 319 -4.06 14.04 -29.82
C THR A 319 -4.61 13.82 -28.42
N VAL A 320 -4.49 12.58 -27.91
CA VAL A 320 -4.78 12.24 -26.52
C VAL A 320 -3.52 12.46 -25.70
N ARG A 321 -3.61 13.33 -24.68
CA ARG A 321 -2.45 13.84 -23.93
C ARG A 321 -2.20 13.09 -22.64
N ASP A 322 -3.26 12.62 -21.99
CA ASP A 322 -3.15 11.93 -20.72
C ASP A 322 -4.34 10.98 -20.47
N LEU A 323 -4.13 10.02 -19.58
CA LEU A 323 -5.12 9.04 -19.17
C LEU A 323 -4.95 8.67 -17.69
N ALA A 324 -6.03 8.26 -17.04
CA ALA A 324 -5.97 7.71 -15.68
C ALA A 324 -7.08 6.68 -15.45
N PHE A 325 -6.76 5.56 -14.81
CA PHE A 325 -7.79 4.67 -14.28
C PHE A 325 -8.40 5.25 -13.01
N SER A 326 -9.70 5.01 -12.82
CA SER A 326 -10.36 5.18 -11.53
C SER A 326 -9.76 4.25 -10.47
N PRO A 327 -9.87 4.59 -9.16
CA PRO A 327 -9.31 3.75 -8.08
C PRO A 327 -9.85 2.31 -8.06
N GLY A 328 -11.07 2.08 -8.57
CA GLY A 328 -11.67 0.75 -8.70
C GLY A 328 -11.37 0.05 -10.03
N GLY A 329 -10.67 0.68 -10.97
CA GLY A 329 -10.24 0.10 -12.24
C GLY A 329 -11.32 -0.08 -13.32
N SER A 330 -12.60 0.02 -12.98
CA SER A 330 -13.70 -0.19 -13.94
C SER A 330 -13.91 0.97 -14.92
N THR A 331 -13.39 2.15 -14.58
CA THR A 331 -13.52 3.37 -15.38
C THR A 331 -12.15 3.93 -15.76
N LEU A 332 -12.03 4.44 -16.98
CA LEU A 332 -10.85 5.15 -17.50
C LEU A 332 -11.26 6.58 -17.86
N ALA A 333 -10.44 7.56 -17.50
CA ALA A 333 -10.55 8.94 -18.02
C ALA A 333 -9.44 9.21 -19.03
N THR A 334 -9.76 9.90 -20.11
CA THR A 334 -8.78 10.36 -21.12
C THR A 334 -9.01 11.82 -21.47
N VAL A 335 -7.95 12.54 -21.78
CA VAL A 335 -7.99 13.97 -22.08
C VAL A 335 -7.13 14.32 -23.29
N GLY A 336 -7.55 15.31 -24.07
CA GLY A 336 -6.88 15.61 -25.33
C GLY A 336 -6.90 17.06 -25.79
N LEU A 337 -6.22 17.27 -26.92
CA LEU A 337 -6.15 18.56 -27.61
C LEU A 337 -7.44 18.90 -28.35
N ASP A 338 -8.36 17.94 -28.47
CA ASP A 338 -9.72 18.14 -28.95
C ASP A 338 -10.63 18.85 -27.94
N LYS A 339 -10.06 19.22 -26.77
CA LYS A 339 -10.73 19.97 -25.70
C LYS A 339 -11.81 19.17 -24.98
N THR A 340 -11.69 17.84 -25.01
CA THR A 340 -12.61 16.94 -24.34
C THR A 340 -11.92 16.21 -23.19
N VAL A 341 -12.72 15.87 -22.19
CA VAL A 341 -12.42 14.83 -21.20
C VAL A 341 -13.43 13.72 -21.42
N ARG A 342 -12.97 12.51 -21.72
CA ARG A 342 -13.84 11.34 -21.96
C ARG A 342 -13.71 10.35 -20.81
N ILE A 343 -14.84 9.82 -20.39
CA ILE A 343 -14.94 8.77 -19.38
C ILE A 343 -15.42 7.51 -20.07
N TRP A 344 -14.69 6.42 -19.89
CA TRP A 344 -14.91 5.14 -20.56
C TRP A 344 -15.21 4.08 -19.51
N ASP A 345 -16.19 3.24 -19.83
CA ASP A 345 -16.35 1.96 -19.15
C ASP A 345 -15.33 0.98 -19.74
N VAL A 346 -14.43 0.45 -18.89
CA VAL A 346 -13.28 -0.34 -19.32
C VAL A 346 -13.71 -1.69 -19.90
N ALA A 347 -14.78 -2.28 -19.37
CA ALA A 347 -15.23 -3.60 -19.80
C ALA A 347 -15.91 -3.56 -21.18
N THR A 348 -16.67 -2.50 -21.47
CA THR A 348 -17.42 -2.35 -22.72
C THR A 348 -16.69 -1.50 -23.76
N GLY A 349 -15.69 -0.72 -23.34
CA GLY A 349 -14.99 0.29 -24.14
C GLY A 349 -15.87 1.45 -24.60
N ARG A 350 -17.07 1.61 -24.03
CA ARG A 350 -17.98 2.68 -24.41
C ARG A 350 -17.70 3.93 -23.59
N THR A 351 -17.74 5.08 -24.26
CA THR A 351 -17.75 6.38 -23.56
C THR A 351 -19.05 6.51 -22.78
N THR A 352 -18.97 6.63 -21.45
CA THR A 352 -20.10 6.85 -20.55
C THR A 352 -20.39 8.33 -20.36
N ARG A 353 -19.37 9.19 -20.48
CA ARG A 353 -19.50 10.65 -20.35
C ARG A 353 -18.44 11.39 -21.15
N THR A 354 -18.79 12.56 -21.67
CA THR A 354 -17.84 13.50 -22.28
C THR A 354 -18.08 14.88 -21.68
N PHE A 355 -17.01 15.52 -21.20
CA PHE A 355 -17.03 16.90 -20.76
C PHE A 355 -16.44 17.77 -21.86
N GLU A 356 -17.10 18.90 -22.15
CA GLU A 356 -16.70 19.86 -23.19
C GLU A 356 -16.79 21.29 -22.65
N GLY A 357 -16.68 22.29 -23.54
CA GLY A 357 -16.81 23.72 -23.18
C GLY A 357 -15.57 24.31 -22.49
N HIS A 358 -14.47 23.57 -22.43
CA HIS A 358 -13.20 24.02 -21.90
C HIS A 358 -12.11 24.07 -23.00
N GLY A 359 -10.89 24.48 -22.63
CA GLY A 359 -9.76 24.56 -23.56
C GLY A 359 -9.09 23.20 -23.78
N LYS A 360 -7.93 23.21 -24.45
CA LYS A 360 -7.10 22.01 -24.61
C LYS A 360 -6.65 21.51 -23.23
N VAL A 361 -6.73 20.19 -23.02
CA VAL A 361 -6.44 19.54 -21.74
C VAL A 361 -5.13 18.75 -21.89
N GLU A 362 -4.29 18.80 -20.87
CA GLU A 362 -2.94 18.20 -20.86
C GLU A 362 -2.78 17.09 -19.84
N ALA A 363 -3.57 17.09 -18.76
CA ALA A 363 -3.42 16.13 -17.68
C ALA A 363 -4.75 15.80 -17.01
N VAL A 364 -4.86 14.60 -16.44
CA VAL A 364 -6.04 14.11 -15.74
C VAL A 364 -5.68 13.24 -14.54
N ALA A 365 -6.43 13.36 -13.44
CA ALA A 365 -6.28 12.46 -12.29
C ALA A 365 -7.63 12.28 -11.58
N PHE A 366 -7.91 11.06 -11.12
CA PHE A 366 -9.02 10.80 -10.20
C PHE A 366 -8.63 11.15 -8.77
N SER A 367 -9.58 11.65 -7.99
CA SER A 367 -9.45 11.67 -6.53
C SER A 367 -9.37 10.24 -5.98
N PRO A 368 -8.73 10.01 -4.82
CA PRO A 368 -8.61 8.67 -4.24
C PRO A 368 -9.94 7.98 -3.96
N ASP A 369 -11.01 8.74 -3.71
CA ASP A 369 -12.37 8.22 -3.54
C ASP A 369 -13.14 7.98 -4.87
N GLY A 370 -12.53 8.32 -6.00
CA GLY A 370 -13.08 8.15 -7.35
C GLY A 370 -14.23 9.11 -7.72
N LYS A 371 -14.56 10.09 -6.87
CA LYS A 371 -15.75 10.96 -7.07
C LYS A 371 -15.46 12.25 -7.85
N VAL A 372 -14.21 12.70 -7.81
CA VAL A 372 -13.78 13.97 -8.42
C VAL A 372 -12.69 13.70 -9.44
N LEU A 373 -12.72 14.45 -10.54
CA LEU A 373 -11.67 14.47 -11.54
C LEU A 373 -10.92 15.79 -11.49
N ALA A 374 -9.60 15.77 -11.39
CA ALA A 374 -8.75 16.91 -11.63
C ALA A 374 -8.28 16.92 -13.08
N THR A 375 -8.20 18.11 -13.68
CA THR A 375 -7.70 18.29 -15.06
C THR A 375 -6.77 19.48 -15.14
N GLY A 376 -5.66 19.33 -15.88
CA GLY A 376 -4.71 20.39 -16.20
C GLY A 376 -4.91 20.90 -17.63
N HIS A 377 -4.87 22.23 -17.85
CA HIS A 377 -5.22 22.85 -19.12
C HIS A 377 -4.10 23.69 -19.74
N HIS A 378 -4.16 23.89 -21.06
CA HIS A 378 -3.29 24.80 -21.81
C HIS A 378 -3.34 26.25 -21.32
N ASP A 379 -4.49 26.68 -20.79
CA ASP A 379 -4.67 28.02 -20.24
C ASP A 379 -3.96 28.21 -18.89
N GLY A 380 -3.24 27.19 -18.39
CA GLY A 380 -2.50 27.22 -17.15
C GLY A 380 -3.37 27.10 -15.90
N LYS A 381 -4.65 26.75 -16.05
CA LYS A 381 -5.55 26.46 -14.92
C LYS A 381 -5.64 24.94 -14.71
N ALA A 382 -5.84 24.57 -13.45
CA ALA A 382 -6.39 23.27 -13.10
C ALA A 382 -7.87 23.41 -12.75
N ARG A 383 -8.66 22.36 -12.99
CA ARG A 383 -10.10 22.32 -12.72
C ARG A 383 -10.49 21.02 -12.05
N LEU A 384 -11.45 21.10 -11.12
CA LEU A 384 -12.08 19.94 -10.49
C LEU A 384 -13.49 19.75 -11.03
N TRP A 385 -13.84 18.52 -11.35
CA TRP A 385 -15.14 18.12 -11.88
C TRP A 385 -15.72 17.04 -10.98
N ASP A 386 -17.00 17.16 -10.64
CA ASP A 386 -17.72 16.13 -9.91
C ASP A 386 -18.22 15.10 -10.93
N LEU A 387 -17.85 13.83 -10.77
CA LEU A 387 -18.18 12.79 -11.73
C LEU A 387 -19.64 12.32 -11.64
N THR A 388 -20.28 12.52 -10.50
CA THR A 388 -21.68 12.15 -10.28
C THR A 388 -22.58 13.10 -11.06
N THR A 389 -22.44 14.40 -10.78
CA THR A 389 -23.25 15.48 -11.36
C THR A 389 -22.76 15.89 -12.74
N GLY A 390 -21.46 15.76 -13.01
CA GLY A 390 -20.83 16.26 -14.23
C GLY A 390 -20.46 17.74 -14.19
N LEU A 391 -20.61 18.40 -13.03
CA LEU A 391 -20.44 19.83 -12.91
C LEU A 391 -19.00 20.21 -12.54
N LEU A 392 -18.57 21.38 -13.02
CA LEU A 392 -17.33 22.01 -12.59
C LEU A 392 -17.45 22.44 -11.12
N VAL A 393 -16.65 21.83 -10.25
CA VAL A 393 -16.61 22.11 -8.81
C VAL A 393 -15.74 23.33 -8.52
N HIS A 394 -14.57 23.40 -9.17
CA HIS A 394 -13.59 24.45 -8.86
C HIS A 394 -12.66 24.73 -10.04
N THR A 395 -12.23 25.99 -10.15
CA THR A 395 -11.16 26.41 -11.05
C THR A 395 -10.06 27.08 -10.25
N PHE A 396 -8.86 26.50 -10.27
CA PHE A 396 -7.72 27.04 -9.55
C PHE A 396 -7.13 28.26 -10.26
N LYS A 397 -6.42 29.09 -9.48
CA LYS A 397 -5.77 30.29 -10.02
C LYS A 397 -4.73 29.90 -11.07
N ARG A 398 -4.85 30.54 -12.24
CA ARG A 398 -3.97 30.33 -13.39
C ARG A 398 -2.49 30.55 -13.06
N LEU A 399 -1.63 29.73 -13.65
CA LEU A 399 -0.18 29.94 -13.77
C LEU A 399 0.24 30.31 -15.21
N LYS A 400 1.47 30.82 -15.36
CA LYS A 400 1.96 31.38 -16.63
C LYS A 400 1.92 30.34 -17.76
N TYR A 401 2.39 29.13 -17.48
CA TYR A 401 2.48 28.04 -18.43
C TYR A 401 1.37 27.01 -18.21
N LYS A 402 1.21 26.12 -19.19
CA LYS A 402 0.23 25.03 -19.17
C LYS A 402 0.36 24.18 -17.90
N ALA A 403 -0.76 23.72 -17.35
CA ALA A 403 -0.76 22.72 -16.28
C ALA A 403 -0.55 21.35 -16.94
N ARG A 404 0.69 20.86 -16.93
CA ARG A 404 1.13 19.68 -17.69
C ARG A 404 0.98 18.36 -16.94
N SER A 405 0.90 18.40 -15.62
CA SER A 405 0.61 17.24 -14.79
C SER A 405 -0.23 17.67 -13.58
N VAL A 406 -1.13 16.80 -13.15
CA VAL A 406 -1.96 16.97 -11.96
C VAL A 406 -1.98 15.67 -11.17
N ALA A 407 -1.90 15.73 -9.85
CA ALA A 407 -1.96 14.55 -9.00
C ALA A 407 -2.61 14.91 -7.66
N PHE A 408 -3.57 14.12 -7.20
CA PHE A 408 -4.05 14.23 -5.83
C PHE A 408 -3.01 13.65 -4.87
N SER A 409 -2.93 14.19 -3.66
CA SER A 409 -2.27 13.47 -2.57
C SER A 409 -3.06 12.18 -2.27
N PRO A 410 -2.41 11.11 -1.80
CA PRO A 410 -3.09 9.83 -1.54
C PRO A 410 -4.25 9.91 -0.55
N ASP A 411 -4.19 10.85 0.41
CA ASP A 411 -5.27 11.14 1.36
C ASP A 411 -6.41 11.99 0.76
N GLY A 412 -6.25 12.48 -0.48
CA GLY A 412 -7.20 13.35 -1.16
C GLY A 412 -7.29 14.77 -0.61
N ALA A 413 -6.45 15.16 0.35
CA ALA A 413 -6.52 16.47 1.00
C ALA A 413 -5.90 17.60 0.16
N ALA A 414 -5.00 17.26 -0.76
CA ALA A 414 -4.29 18.20 -1.61
C ALA A 414 -4.31 17.79 -3.08
N LEU A 415 -4.08 18.78 -3.95
CA LEU A 415 -3.82 18.58 -5.37
C LEU A 415 -2.47 19.22 -5.70
N ALA A 416 -1.56 18.49 -6.33
CA ALA A 416 -0.38 19.03 -6.97
C ALA A 416 -0.66 19.33 -8.44
N THR A 417 -0.15 20.46 -8.93
CA THR A 417 -0.22 20.87 -10.34
C THR A 417 1.15 21.33 -10.79
N ALA A 418 1.71 20.70 -11.82
CA ALA A 418 3.00 21.07 -12.38
C ALA A 418 2.86 21.82 -13.69
N HIS A 419 3.72 22.80 -13.82
CA HIS A 419 3.86 23.71 -14.94
C HIS A 419 5.34 23.83 -15.23
N TYR A 420 5.69 24.32 -16.42
CA TYR A 420 7.09 24.54 -16.76
C TYR A 420 7.79 25.43 -15.71
N GLY A 421 8.75 24.86 -14.99
CA GLY A 421 9.54 25.51 -13.94
C GLY A 421 8.77 25.87 -12.65
N ALA A 422 7.55 25.38 -12.45
CA ALA A 422 6.80 25.64 -11.23
C ALA A 422 5.80 24.53 -10.90
N THR A 423 5.88 24.02 -9.68
CA THR A 423 4.90 23.10 -9.11
C THR A 423 4.13 23.80 -8.01
N ARG A 424 2.82 23.56 -7.93
CA ARG A 424 1.98 24.13 -6.88
C ARG A 424 1.17 23.04 -6.21
N ILE A 425 1.19 23.04 -4.87
CA ILE A 425 0.38 22.17 -4.03
C ILE A 425 -0.77 23.01 -3.49
N TRP A 426 -1.99 22.58 -3.73
CA TRP A 426 -3.24 23.21 -3.32
C TRP A 426 -3.86 22.39 -2.21
N ASN A 427 -4.04 22.96 -1.03
CA ASN A 427 -4.84 22.34 0.01
C ASN A 427 -6.33 22.56 -0.33
N LEU A 428 -7.07 21.46 -0.49
CA LEU A 428 -8.43 21.52 -1.03
C LEU A 428 -9.46 22.07 -0.04
N ALA A 429 -9.24 21.84 1.26
CA ALA A 429 -10.11 22.35 2.32
C ALA A 429 -9.94 23.87 2.52
N SER A 430 -8.71 24.33 2.71
CA SER A 430 -8.41 25.74 2.99
C SER A 430 -8.33 26.62 1.74
N ARG A 431 -8.27 26.02 0.55
CA ARG A 431 -8.04 26.68 -0.75
C ARG A 431 -6.73 27.47 -0.82
N ARG A 432 -5.80 27.24 0.11
CA ARG A 432 -4.45 27.82 0.10
C ARG A 432 -3.53 27.00 -0.79
N SER A 433 -2.46 27.63 -1.26
CA SER A 433 -1.46 26.96 -2.10
C SER A 433 -0.04 27.33 -1.73
N VAL A 434 0.86 26.37 -1.83
CA VAL A 434 2.31 26.57 -1.75
C VAL A 434 2.92 26.31 -3.12
N THR A 435 3.85 27.17 -3.56
CA THR A 435 4.55 26.98 -4.84
C THR A 435 5.96 26.45 -4.56
N LEU A 436 6.23 25.25 -5.06
CA LEU A 436 7.56 24.67 -5.13
C LEU A 436 8.21 25.22 -6.41
N LYS A 437 9.18 26.12 -6.24
CA LYS A 437 9.99 26.60 -7.36
C LYS A 437 11.03 25.53 -7.66
N GLY A 438 11.02 25.00 -8.88
CA GLY A 438 12.03 24.09 -9.40
C GLY A 438 12.95 24.80 -10.38
N ASP A 439 14.07 24.15 -10.70
CA ASP A 439 15.01 24.59 -11.73
C ASP A 439 14.69 23.78 -13.00
N TYR A 440 14.23 24.46 -14.06
CA TYR A 440 13.95 23.96 -15.41
C TYR A 440 13.47 22.49 -15.52
N GLY A 441 12.15 22.27 -15.70
CA GLY A 441 11.58 20.93 -15.91
C GLY A 441 10.32 20.94 -16.78
N ALA A 442 9.98 19.77 -17.33
CA ALA A 442 8.87 19.61 -18.27
C ALA A 442 7.48 19.68 -17.60
N GLY A 443 7.41 19.80 -16.27
CA GLY A 443 6.17 19.87 -15.51
C GLY A 443 5.58 18.50 -15.20
N THR A 444 6.38 17.61 -14.63
CA THR A 444 6.00 16.23 -14.25
C THR A 444 5.91 16.07 -12.72
N LEU A 445 5.03 15.19 -12.24
CA LEU A 445 4.76 14.94 -10.82
C LEU A 445 4.47 13.48 -10.52
N ALA A 446 4.90 13.03 -9.34
CA ALA A 446 4.42 11.79 -8.73
C ALA A 446 4.49 11.89 -7.21
N TYR A 447 3.46 11.44 -6.51
CA TYR A 447 3.49 11.21 -5.06
C TYR A 447 3.97 9.79 -4.76
N THR A 448 4.66 9.59 -3.63
CA THR A 448 4.73 8.24 -3.03
C THR A 448 3.35 7.80 -2.56
N ALA A 449 3.13 6.49 -2.46
CA ALA A 449 1.82 5.94 -2.09
C ALA A 449 1.33 6.40 -0.70
N ASP A 450 2.26 6.68 0.22
CA ASP A 450 2.00 7.23 1.55
C ASP A 450 1.80 8.77 1.56
N GLY A 451 2.09 9.45 0.45
CA GLY A 451 2.01 10.90 0.31
C GLY A 451 3.12 11.67 1.03
N ALA A 452 4.11 10.99 1.59
CA ALA A 452 5.21 11.63 2.31
C ALA A 452 6.12 12.44 1.37
N LEU A 453 6.34 11.93 0.16
CA LEU A 453 7.22 12.53 -0.83
C LEU A 453 6.45 12.93 -2.10
N LEU A 454 6.93 14.00 -2.73
CA LEU A 454 6.51 14.45 -4.04
C LEU A 454 7.75 14.60 -4.93
N ALA A 455 7.84 13.80 -6.00
CA ALA A 455 8.74 14.07 -7.10
C ALA A 455 8.10 15.15 -7.98
N ALA A 456 8.85 16.20 -8.27
CA ALA A 456 8.44 17.29 -9.12
C ALA A 456 9.63 17.78 -9.95
N ASP A 457 9.49 17.68 -11.27
CA ASP A 457 10.60 17.92 -12.21
C ASP A 457 11.85 17.13 -11.79
N THR A 458 12.99 17.75 -11.48
CA THR A 458 14.25 17.06 -11.14
C THR A 458 14.47 16.85 -9.62
N TRP A 459 13.48 17.19 -8.80
CA TRP A 459 13.60 17.21 -7.34
C TRP A 459 12.57 16.32 -6.66
N VAL A 460 12.98 15.71 -5.54
CA VAL A 460 12.08 15.10 -4.57
C VAL A 460 11.92 16.03 -3.37
N TRP A 461 10.68 16.20 -2.93
CA TRP A 461 10.28 17.09 -1.86
C TRP A 461 9.62 16.30 -0.74
N ASP A 462 9.97 16.60 0.50
CA ASP A 462 9.20 16.18 1.66
C ASP A 462 7.95 17.06 1.76
N VAL A 463 6.78 16.44 1.69
CA VAL A 463 5.49 17.13 1.58
C VAL A 463 5.13 17.86 2.87
N LYS A 464 5.48 17.28 4.02
CA LYS A 464 5.17 17.81 5.35
C LYS A 464 5.94 19.08 5.66
N THR A 465 7.22 19.11 5.33
CA THR A 465 8.15 20.20 5.62
C THR A 465 8.30 21.17 4.45
N GLY A 466 7.93 20.75 3.24
CA GLY A 466 8.12 21.52 2.01
C GLY A 466 9.58 21.66 1.58
N ARG A 467 10.49 20.83 2.12
CA ARG A 467 11.91 20.88 1.83
C ARG A 467 12.28 19.98 0.67
N ARG A 468 13.19 20.44 -0.19
CA ARG A 468 13.89 19.58 -1.17
C ARG A 468 14.74 18.59 -0.39
N ILE A 469 14.58 17.30 -0.66
CA ILE A 469 15.37 16.24 -0.03
C ILE A 469 16.47 15.74 -0.96
N HIS A 470 16.16 15.60 -2.26
CA HIS A 470 17.08 15.03 -3.24
C HIS A 470 16.89 15.64 -4.63
N MET A 471 18.00 15.79 -5.35
CA MET A 471 18.03 16.04 -6.79
C MET A 471 18.34 14.70 -7.46
N PHE A 472 17.44 14.19 -8.30
CA PHE A 472 17.58 12.85 -8.90
C PHE A 472 18.04 12.90 -10.36
N ASP A 473 18.05 14.09 -10.97
CA ASP A 473 18.71 14.35 -12.25
C ASP A 473 19.45 15.69 -12.15
N ASN A 474 20.75 15.70 -12.47
CA ASN A 474 21.65 16.83 -12.26
C ASN A 474 21.55 17.90 -13.37
N HIS A 475 20.38 18.05 -13.97
CA HIS A 475 20.09 18.98 -15.07
C HIS A 475 20.86 18.72 -16.37
N GLU A 476 21.48 17.55 -16.54
CA GLU A 476 22.11 17.14 -17.81
C GLU A 476 21.08 16.85 -18.91
N SER A 477 19.82 16.67 -18.52
CA SER A 477 18.76 16.09 -19.35
C SER A 477 17.41 16.71 -18.98
N THR A 478 16.48 16.81 -19.94
CA THR A 478 15.10 17.22 -19.60
C THR A 478 14.32 15.99 -19.14
N VAL A 479 13.99 15.93 -17.85
CA VAL A 479 13.07 14.91 -17.32
C VAL A 479 11.66 15.18 -17.82
N LEU A 480 11.08 14.21 -18.51
CA LEU A 480 9.76 14.28 -19.13
C LEU A 480 8.69 13.55 -18.31
N ALA A 481 9.07 12.49 -17.59
CA ALA A 481 8.19 11.68 -16.79
C ALA A 481 8.87 11.20 -15.51
N VAL A 482 8.08 11.05 -14.45
CA VAL A 482 8.52 10.48 -13.17
C VAL A 482 7.46 9.56 -12.60
N ALA A 483 7.89 8.50 -11.94
CA ALA A 483 7.00 7.60 -11.18
C ALA A 483 7.76 6.99 -10.00
N PHE A 484 7.14 6.96 -8.83
CA PHE A 484 7.66 6.17 -7.72
C PHE A 484 7.25 4.71 -7.88
N SER A 485 8.12 3.80 -7.45
CA SER A 485 7.74 2.41 -7.19
C SER A 485 6.65 2.37 -6.10
N PRO A 486 5.78 1.34 -6.07
CA PRO A 486 4.67 1.27 -5.10
C PRO A 486 5.12 1.31 -3.64
N ASP A 487 6.31 0.79 -3.34
CA ASP A 487 6.95 0.82 -2.02
C ASP A 487 7.63 2.17 -1.70
N GLY A 488 7.62 3.12 -2.64
CA GLY A 488 8.25 4.44 -2.52
C GLY A 488 9.78 4.43 -2.49
N SER A 489 10.44 3.28 -2.67
CA SER A 489 11.89 3.16 -2.48
C SER A 489 12.72 3.61 -3.70
N THR A 490 12.11 3.62 -4.88
CA THR A 490 12.77 3.92 -6.15
C THR A 490 11.94 4.93 -6.95
N LEU A 491 12.62 5.94 -7.49
CA LEU A 491 12.05 6.90 -8.43
C LEU A 491 12.55 6.58 -9.84
N ALA A 492 11.64 6.26 -10.75
CA ALA A 492 11.95 6.17 -12.17
C ALA A 492 11.80 7.55 -12.81
N GLY A 493 12.79 7.95 -13.62
CA GLY A 493 12.78 9.18 -14.40
C GLY A 493 13.06 8.89 -15.88
N GLY A 494 12.17 9.35 -16.76
CA GLY A 494 12.31 9.24 -18.22
C GLY A 494 12.74 10.57 -18.80
N ASN A 495 13.70 10.55 -19.71
CA ASN A 495 14.28 11.76 -20.27
C ASN A 495 14.22 11.84 -21.80
N LYS A 496 14.59 13.03 -22.31
CA LYS A 496 14.66 13.32 -23.73
C LYS A 496 15.77 12.53 -24.44
N GLU A 497 16.78 12.13 -23.69
CA GLU A 497 17.96 11.37 -24.10
C GLU A 497 17.68 9.85 -24.16
N ARG A 498 16.40 9.47 -24.21
CA ARG A 498 15.91 8.12 -24.56
C ARG A 498 16.18 7.05 -23.49
N THR A 499 16.60 7.47 -22.32
CA THR A 499 16.92 6.56 -21.21
C THR A 499 15.89 6.69 -20.10
N VAL A 500 15.77 5.61 -19.33
CA VAL A 500 15.08 5.65 -18.04
C VAL A 500 16.08 5.41 -16.94
N ARG A 501 16.10 6.28 -15.94
CA ARG A 501 16.94 6.14 -14.75
C ARG A 501 16.08 5.70 -13.58
N LEU A 502 16.44 4.58 -12.95
CA LEU A 502 15.85 4.12 -11.70
C LEU A 502 16.76 4.56 -10.56
N TRP A 503 16.28 5.49 -9.75
CA TRP A 503 17.03 6.05 -8.64
C TRP A 503 16.51 5.51 -7.31
N ASN A 504 17.32 4.68 -6.63
CA ASN A 504 16.96 4.19 -5.30
C ASN A 504 17.18 5.32 -4.28
N LEU A 505 16.10 5.77 -3.64
CA LEU A 505 16.13 6.94 -2.74
C LEU A 505 16.99 6.70 -1.50
N ARG A 506 17.15 5.44 -1.10
CA ARG A 506 17.84 5.06 0.14
C ARG A 506 19.34 4.88 -0.05
N THR A 507 19.75 4.20 -1.13
CA THR A 507 21.16 3.95 -1.41
C THR A 507 21.78 5.04 -2.28
N GLY A 508 20.96 5.80 -3.00
CA GLY A 508 21.39 6.74 -4.02
C GLY A 508 21.83 6.08 -5.34
N SER A 509 21.74 4.75 -5.46
CA SER A 509 22.17 4.04 -6.67
C SER A 509 21.28 4.34 -7.86
N ILE A 510 21.88 4.48 -9.03
CA ILE A 510 21.19 4.71 -10.31
C ILE A 510 21.36 3.48 -11.18
N THR A 511 20.25 2.93 -11.67
CA THR A 511 20.24 1.94 -12.75
C THR A 511 19.72 2.62 -14.02
N VAL A 512 20.39 2.43 -15.15
CA VAL A 512 19.99 3.00 -16.44
C VAL A 512 19.37 1.92 -17.30
N LEU A 513 18.15 2.15 -17.77
CA LEU A 513 17.48 1.31 -18.77
C LEU A 513 17.65 1.96 -20.14
N GLU A 514 18.31 1.23 -21.03
CA GLU A 514 18.56 1.64 -22.41
C GLU A 514 17.73 0.78 -23.37
N GLY A 515 17.27 1.40 -24.46
CA GLY A 515 16.63 0.67 -25.55
C GLY A 515 15.63 1.46 -26.38
N HIS A 516 15.03 2.52 -25.84
CA HIS A 516 14.18 3.41 -26.63
C HIS A 516 15.02 4.17 -27.68
N SER A 517 14.44 4.37 -28.87
CA SER A 517 15.10 5.12 -29.95
C SER A 517 14.74 6.60 -29.97
N ASP A 518 13.84 7.04 -29.10
CA ASP A 518 13.49 8.44 -28.91
C ASP A 518 13.07 8.73 -27.45
N ALA A 519 12.79 9.99 -27.13
CA ALA A 519 12.48 10.50 -25.80
C ALA A 519 11.43 9.66 -25.05
N VAL A 520 11.66 9.39 -23.76
CA VAL A 520 10.71 8.67 -22.91
C VAL A 520 9.74 9.67 -22.28
N ASN A 521 8.50 9.65 -22.75
CA ASN A 521 7.50 10.67 -22.42
C ASN A 521 6.66 10.32 -21.19
N THR A 522 6.58 9.05 -20.81
CA THR A 522 5.69 8.56 -19.75
C THR A 522 6.22 7.27 -19.13
N ILE A 523 5.96 7.08 -17.85
CA ILE A 523 6.44 5.94 -17.04
C ILE A 523 5.33 5.55 -16.05
N ALA A 524 5.11 4.25 -15.87
CA ALA A 524 4.24 3.73 -14.82
C ALA A 524 4.80 2.40 -14.28
N TYR A 525 4.83 2.25 -12.96
CA TYR A 525 5.06 0.95 -12.34
C TYR A 525 3.77 0.12 -12.34
N SER A 526 3.90 -1.20 -12.48
CA SER A 526 2.83 -2.13 -12.14
C SER A 526 2.50 -2.02 -10.65
N PRO A 527 1.25 -2.34 -10.22
CA PRO A 527 0.85 -2.18 -8.82
C PRO A 527 1.64 -3.02 -7.82
N ASP A 528 2.23 -4.14 -8.26
CA ASP A 528 3.13 -4.99 -7.47
C ASP A 528 4.60 -4.52 -7.52
N GLY A 529 4.92 -3.54 -8.37
CA GLY A 529 6.25 -2.96 -8.51
C GLY A 529 7.26 -3.81 -9.27
N THR A 530 6.86 -4.98 -9.81
CA THR A 530 7.77 -5.92 -10.47
C THR A 530 8.08 -5.52 -11.91
N VAL A 531 7.16 -4.81 -12.57
CA VAL A 531 7.28 -4.37 -13.96
C VAL A 531 7.22 -2.85 -14.04
N LEU A 532 8.12 -2.26 -14.81
CA LEU A 532 8.03 -0.86 -15.23
C LEU A 532 7.55 -0.80 -16.67
N ALA A 533 6.53 0.01 -16.96
CA ALA A 533 6.15 0.35 -18.31
C ALA A 533 6.69 1.75 -18.66
N THR A 534 7.16 1.93 -19.89
CA THR A 534 7.68 3.21 -20.40
C THR A 534 7.16 3.47 -21.80
N GLY A 535 6.64 4.66 -22.07
CA GLY A 535 6.15 5.08 -23.39
C GLY A 535 7.04 6.14 -24.01
N SER A 536 7.35 6.00 -25.30
CA SER A 536 8.32 6.86 -25.98
C SER A 536 7.76 7.55 -27.23
N SER A 537 8.45 8.62 -27.63
CA SER A 537 8.28 9.28 -28.93
C SER A 537 8.57 8.37 -30.12
N ASP A 538 9.22 7.22 -29.91
CA ASP A 538 9.42 6.20 -30.94
C ASP A 538 8.15 5.38 -31.27
N GLY A 539 7.02 5.69 -30.62
CA GLY A 539 5.74 5.02 -30.82
C GLY A 539 5.60 3.69 -30.06
N THR A 540 6.60 3.32 -29.26
CA THR A 540 6.59 2.05 -28.52
C THR A 540 6.31 2.24 -27.04
N VAL A 541 5.72 1.20 -26.44
CA VAL A 541 5.69 0.99 -24.99
C VAL A 541 6.61 -0.16 -24.65
N ARG A 542 7.55 0.01 -23.74
CA ARG A 542 8.44 -1.06 -23.26
C ARG A 542 8.08 -1.47 -21.84
N LEU A 543 8.11 -2.78 -21.60
CA LEU A 543 7.96 -3.39 -20.29
C LEU A 543 9.32 -3.88 -19.82
N TRP A 544 9.70 -3.51 -18.61
CA TRP A 544 10.98 -3.81 -18.01
C TRP A 544 10.77 -4.58 -16.72
N ASP A 545 11.55 -5.63 -16.53
CA ASP A 545 11.65 -6.30 -15.24
C ASP A 545 12.51 -5.42 -14.32
N VAL A 546 11.92 -4.96 -13.22
CA VAL A 546 12.54 -3.99 -12.32
C VAL A 546 13.75 -4.61 -11.60
N ALA A 547 13.68 -5.89 -11.25
CA ALA A 547 14.73 -6.57 -10.50
C ALA A 547 15.99 -6.81 -11.34
N THR A 548 15.82 -7.15 -12.62
CA THR A 548 16.90 -7.50 -13.55
C THR A 548 17.29 -6.36 -14.47
N ALA A 549 16.53 -5.25 -14.47
CA ALA A 549 16.70 -4.12 -15.38
C ALA A 549 16.68 -4.53 -16.86
N SER A 550 15.96 -5.59 -17.20
CA SER A 550 15.92 -6.16 -18.54
C SER A 550 14.57 -5.91 -19.23
N THR A 551 14.57 -5.74 -20.55
CA THR A 551 13.32 -5.62 -21.30
C THR A 551 12.59 -6.97 -21.33
N ILE A 552 11.38 -7.00 -20.78
CA ILE A 552 10.45 -8.13 -20.88
C ILE A 552 9.83 -8.14 -22.28
N ARG A 553 9.32 -6.99 -22.72
CA ARG A 553 8.54 -6.86 -23.96
C ARG A 553 8.58 -5.45 -24.53
N THR A 554 8.46 -5.33 -25.85
CA THR A 554 8.15 -4.06 -26.54
C THR A 554 6.82 -4.19 -27.26
N ILE A 555 5.89 -3.28 -26.95
CA ILE A 555 4.55 -3.19 -27.53
C ILE A 555 4.57 -2.06 -28.56
N THR A 556 4.23 -2.37 -29.81
CA THR A 556 4.13 -1.43 -30.93
C THR A 556 2.68 -1.03 -31.18
N ALA A 557 2.04 -0.47 -30.14
CA ALA A 557 0.63 -0.10 -30.19
C ALA A 557 0.37 1.16 -31.03
N HIS A 558 1.32 2.11 -31.05
CA HIS A 558 1.11 3.43 -31.62
C HIS A 558 1.95 3.68 -32.87
N THR A 559 1.39 4.39 -33.85
CA THR A 559 2.13 4.84 -35.05
C THR A 559 2.79 6.20 -34.87
N SER A 560 2.68 6.78 -33.67
CA SER A 560 3.10 8.13 -33.33
C SER A 560 3.47 8.20 -31.84
N PRO A 561 4.08 9.30 -31.35
CA PRO A 561 4.55 9.38 -29.96
C PRO A 561 3.51 8.94 -28.92
N VAL A 562 3.93 8.06 -28.01
CA VAL A 562 3.16 7.70 -26.82
C VAL A 562 3.25 8.85 -25.82
N HIS A 563 2.11 9.31 -25.31
CA HIS A 563 2.02 10.45 -24.40
C HIS A 563 1.70 10.08 -22.97
N ALA A 564 0.88 9.05 -22.75
CA ALA A 564 0.56 8.58 -21.41
C ALA A 564 0.31 7.08 -21.39
N ILE A 565 0.70 6.47 -20.26
CA ILE A 565 0.41 5.09 -19.91
C ILE A 565 -0.06 5.01 -18.46
N ALA A 566 -0.89 4.01 -18.15
CA ALA A 566 -1.22 3.69 -16.77
C ALA A 566 -1.64 2.23 -16.66
N TYR A 567 -1.20 1.58 -15.57
CA TYR A 567 -1.79 0.31 -15.17
C TYR A 567 -3.15 0.56 -14.51
N ASN A 568 -4.07 -0.38 -14.70
CA ASN A 568 -5.24 -0.44 -13.84
C ASN A 568 -4.83 -0.92 -12.42
N PRO A 569 -5.66 -0.69 -11.38
CA PRO A 569 -5.28 -0.93 -9.99
C PRO A 569 -4.93 -2.38 -9.63
N ASP A 570 -5.47 -3.36 -10.35
CA ASP A 570 -5.16 -4.78 -10.15
C ASP A 570 -3.95 -5.26 -10.98
N GLY A 571 -3.45 -4.44 -11.90
CA GLY A 571 -2.28 -4.71 -12.72
C GLY A 571 -2.54 -5.56 -13.95
N THR A 572 -3.78 -5.99 -14.19
CA THR A 572 -4.14 -6.89 -15.31
C THR A 572 -4.25 -6.19 -16.66
N LEU A 573 -4.31 -4.85 -16.69
CA LEU A 573 -4.39 -4.05 -17.91
C LEU A 573 -3.41 -2.88 -17.87
N LEU A 574 -2.79 -2.61 -19.01
CA LEU A 574 -2.04 -1.38 -19.28
C LEU A 574 -2.74 -0.58 -20.37
N ALA A 575 -3.13 0.65 -20.05
CA ALA A 575 -3.64 1.60 -21.03
C ALA A 575 -2.48 2.44 -21.61
N SER A 576 -2.51 2.73 -22.91
CA SER A 576 -1.60 3.68 -23.56
C SER A 576 -2.32 4.61 -24.54
N THR A 577 -1.82 5.84 -24.69
CA THR A 577 -2.36 6.86 -25.60
C THR A 577 -1.27 7.63 -26.32
N GLY A 578 -1.61 8.22 -27.47
CA GLY A 578 -0.66 8.99 -28.26
C GLY A 578 -1.28 10.00 -29.23
N GLU A 579 -0.43 10.49 -30.13
CA GLU A 579 -0.79 11.45 -31.19
C GLU A 579 -1.69 10.86 -32.28
N ASP A 580 -1.69 9.54 -32.43
CA ASP A 580 -2.58 8.78 -33.32
C ASP A 580 -4.05 8.74 -32.86
N ARG A 581 -4.35 9.35 -31.71
CA ARG A 581 -5.70 9.50 -31.11
C ARG A 581 -6.28 8.21 -30.54
N ALA A 582 -5.59 7.09 -30.70
CA ALA A 582 -6.03 5.80 -30.22
C ALA A 582 -5.71 5.65 -28.73
N ILE A 583 -6.57 4.91 -28.04
CA ILE A 583 -6.34 4.44 -26.67
C ILE A 583 -6.26 2.93 -26.72
N HIS A 584 -5.14 2.34 -26.37
CA HIS A 584 -4.94 0.90 -26.39
C HIS A 584 -5.03 0.33 -24.99
N LEU A 585 -5.80 -0.73 -24.79
CA LEU A 585 -5.88 -1.51 -23.56
C LEU A 585 -5.19 -2.86 -23.79
N SER A 586 -4.00 -3.02 -23.21
CA SER A 586 -3.18 -4.22 -23.39
C SER A 586 -3.27 -5.11 -22.14
N PRO A 587 -3.66 -6.39 -22.27
CA PRO A 587 -3.65 -7.34 -21.16
C PRO A 587 -2.23 -7.61 -20.68
N MET A 588 -2.06 -7.58 -19.36
CA MET A 588 -0.79 -7.80 -18.68
C MET A 588 -0.74 -9.20 -18.06
N PRO A 589 0.45 -9.82 -18.06
CA PRO A 589 0.64 -11.20 -17.61
C PRO A 589 0.44 -11.39 -16.10
#